data_AF-A0A9P5WXY2-F1
#
_entry.id   AF-A0A9P5WXY2-F1
#
_cell.length_a   1.000
_cell.length_b   1.000
_cell.length_c   1.000
_cell.angle_alpha   90.00
_cell.angle_beta   90.00
_cell.angle_gamma   90.00
#
_symmetry.space_group_name_H-M   'P 1'
#
loop_
_entity.id
_entity.type
_entity.pdbx_description
1 polymer ?
#
loop_
_entity_poly.entity_id
_entity_poly.type
_entity_poly.pdbx_seq_one_letter_code
_entity_poly.pdbx_strand_id
1 'polypeptide(L)' 'TPYEIVTDTRPDLRYLCVFGCGAYVFLTPEQRDNKLAPCSKPMIFLGYEGSGYKFMRHLKGNVIFRSPTAIFQEDWFPK' A
#
# COMPACT_ATOMS: atom_id res chain seq x y z
N THR A 1 -18.15 -2.01 18.24
CA THR A 1 -17.14 -3.08 18.38
C THR A 1 -16.67 -3.14 19.83
N PRO A 2 -16.05 -4.23 20.33
CA PRO A 2 -15.59 -4.30 21.73
C PRO A 2 -14.66 -3.15 22.13
N TYR A 3 -13.93 -2.58 21.16
CA TYR A 3 -13.10 -1.39 21.33
C TYR A 3 -13.93 -0.14 21.66
N GLU A 4 -14.98 0.16 20.89
CA GLU A 4 -15.86 1.32 21.16
C GLU A 4 -16.47 1.31 22.56
N ILE A 5 -16.78 0.13 23.11
CA ILE A 5 -17.36 0.00 24.46
C ILE A 5 -16.36 0.39 25.55
N VAL A 6 -15.05 0.21 25.28
CA VAL A 6 -13.98 0.43 26.24
C VAL A 6 -13.39 1.84 26.13
N THR A 7 -13.28 2.38 24.92
CA THR A 7 -12.64 3.68 24.66
C THR A 7 -13.61 4.80 24.30
N ASP A 8 -14.91 4.52 24.20
CA ASP A 8 -15.97 5.46 23.80
C ASP A 8 -15.67 6.23 22.51
N THR A 9 -14.72 5.72 21.72
CA THR A 9 -14.16 6.37 20.54
C THR A 9 -14.18 5.37 19.40
N ARG A 10 -14.67 5.81 18.24
CA ARG A 10 -14.61 5.01 17.02
C ARG A 10 -13.14 4.79 16.64
N PRO A 11 -12.67 3.52 16.53
CA PRO A 11 -11.32 3.26 16.10
C PRO A 11 -11.14 3.78 14.67
N ASP A 12 -10.05 4.49 14.45
CA ASP A 12 -9.70 4.95 13.12
C ASP A 12 -9.05 3.82 12.32
N LEU A 13 -9.83 3.22 11.43
CA LEU A 13 -9.41 2.09 10.60
C LEU A 13 -8.73 2.52 9.30
N ARG A 14 -8.44 3.82 9.10
CA ARG A 14 -7.80 4.34 7.87
C ARG A 14 -6.46 3.70 7.53
N TYR A 15 -5.76 3.17 8.54
CA TYR A 15 -4.47 2.49 8.38
C TYR A 15 -4.60 0.98 8.22
N LEU A 16 -5.80 0.41 8.34
CA LEU A 16 -6.04 -1.02 8.19
C LEU A 16 -6.49 -1.31 6.75
N CYS A 17 -5.53 -1.67 5.90
CA CYS A 17 -5.77 -2.09 4.54
C CYS A 17 -5.78 -3.62 4.41
N VAL A 18 -6.54 -4.14 3.45
CA VAL A 18 -6.64 -5.58 3.20
C VAL A 18 -5.36 -6.13 2.59
N PHE A 19 -4.78 -7.15 3.22
CA PHE A 19 -3.59 -7.84 2.69
C PHE A 19 -3.86 -8.44 1.30
N GLY A 20 -2.90 -8.28 0.38
CA GLY A 20 -3.03 -8.78 -0.99
C GLY A 20 -3.81 -7.87 -1.94
N CYS A 21 -4.36 -6.74 -1.49
CA CYS A 21 -5.00 -5.79 -2.39
C CYS A 21 -4.01 -5.08 -3.32
N GLY A 22 -4.52 -4.54 -4.41
CA GLY A 22 -3.81 -3.62 -5.27
C GLY A 22 -3.56 -2.29 -4.58
N ALA A 23 -2.37 -1.76 -4.78
CA ALA A 23 -2.01 -0.43 -4.33
C ALA A 23 -1.21 0.30 -5.41
N TYR A 24 -1.56 1.56 -5.65
CA TYR A 24 -0.75 2.47 -6.44
C TYR A 24 0.26 3.15 -5.52
N VAL A 25 1.52 2.77 -5.70
CA VAL A 25 2.62 3.29 -4.89
C VAL A 25 3.32 4.40 -5.67
N PHE A 26 3.51 5.55 -5.03
CA PHE A 26 4.24 6.67 -5.60
C PHE A 26 5.74 6.35 -5.70
N LEU A 27 6.32 6.69 -6.85
CA LEU A 27 7.75 6.56 -7.12
C LEU A 27 8.41 7.92 -7.05
N THR A 28 9.54 7.98 -6.35
CA THR A 28 10.38 9.18 -6.37
C THR A 28 10.99 9.37 -7.75
N PRO A 29 11.41 10.60 -8.12
CA PRO A 29 12.00 10.89 -9.43
C PRO A 29 13.18 9.97 -9.80
N GLU A 30 13.97 9.57 -8.80
CA GLU A 30 15.12 8.67 -8.96
C GLU A 30 14.73 7.22 -9.30
N GLN A 31 13.54 6.78 -8.87
CA GLN A 31 13.01 5.44 -9.11
C GLN A 31 12.18 5.34 -10.39
N ARG A 32 11.95 6.48 -11.06
CA ARG A 32 11.23 6.55 -12.33
C ARG A 32 12.21 6.27 -13.45
N ASP A 33 11.81 5.43 -14.39
CA ASP A 33 12.67 5.06 -15.52
C ASP A 33 12.96 6.29 -16.42
N ASN A 34 12.05 7.29 -16.45
CA ASN A 34 12.19 8.55 -17.18
C ASN A 34 11.34 9.67 -16.53
N LYS A 35 11.64 10.94 -16.84
CA LYS A 35 10.87 12.12 -16.36
C LYS A 35 9.37 12.08 -16.73
N LEU A 36 9.05 11.46 -17.88
CA LEU A 36 7.69 11.26 -18.38
C LEU A 36 7.05 9.93 -17.96
N ALA A 37 7.80 9.02 -17.32
CA ALA A 37 7.25 7.77 -16.84
C ALA A 37 6.19 8.03 -15.74
N PRO A 38 5.18 7.18 -15.56
CA PRO A 38 4.15 7.41 -14.54
C PRO A 38 4.73 7.61 -13.13
N CYS A 39 4.17 8.55 -12.39
CA CYS A 39 4.57 8.86 -11.00
C CYS A 39 4.21 7.75 -10.01
N SER A 40 3.29 6.85 -10.38
CA SER A 40 2.85 5.74 -9.54
C SER A 40 2.87 4.44 -10.34
N LYS A 41 3.09 3.32 -9.65
CA LYS A 41 3.00 1.98 -10.24
C LYS A 41 2.07 1.09 -9.41
N PRO A 42 1.27 0.23 -10.06
CA PRO A 42 0.47 -0.76 -9.35
C PRO A 42 1.40 -1.81 -8.73
N MET A 43 1.17 -2.11 -7.46
CA MET A 43 1.87 -3.11 -6.66
C MET A 43 0.88 -3.85 -5.77
N ILE A 44 1.30 -4.98 -5.21
CA ILE A 44 0.47 -5.77 -4.30
C ILE A 44 0.84 -5.40 -2.86
N PHE A 45 -0.14 -5.07 -2.02
CA PHE A 45 0.10 -4.80 -0.61
C PHE A 45 0.41 -6.09 0.15
N LEU A 46 1.55 -6.14 0.83
CA LEU A 46 1.99 -7.29 1.63
C LEU A 46 1.81 -7.09 3.13
N GLY A 47 1.71 -5.84 3.60
CA GLY A 47 1.57 -5.54 5.02
C GLY A 47 2.33 -4.29 5.46
N TYR A 48 2.51 -4.16 6.76
CA TYR A 48 3.16 -3.02 7.40
C TYR A 48 4.62 -3.36 7.73
N GLU A 49 5.51 -2.39 7.60
CA GLU A 49 6.92 -2.52 7.98
C GLU A 49 7.37 -1.20 8.64
N GLY A 50 7.56 -1.24 9.95
CA GLY A 50 7.81 -0.03 10.75
C GLY A 50 6.65 0.96 10.64
N SER A 51 6.96 2.20 10.25
CA SER A 51 5.98 3.28 10.06
C SER A 51 5.39 3.36 8.65
N GLY A 52 5.66 2.38 7.79
CA GLY A 52 5.24 2.39 6.39
C GLY A 52 4.63 1.08 5.93
N TYR A 53 4.41 1.00 4.63
CA TYR A 53 3.80 -0.13 3.97
C TYR A 53 4.81 -0.90 3.12
N LYS A 54 4.62 -2.20 3.08
CA LYS A 54 5.39 -3.16 2.31
C LYS A 54 4.56 -3.62 1.13
N PHE A 55 5.16 -3.58 -0.06
CA PHE A 55 4.54 -3.93 -1.31
C PHE A 55 5.37 -4.93 -2.10
N MET A 56 4.74 -5.65 -3.00
CA MET A 56 5.39 -6.52 -3.98
C MET A 56 5.16 -5.98 -5.39
N ARG A 57 6.26 -5.74 -6.11
CA ARG A 57 6.23 -5.43 -7.53
C ARG A 57 6.25 -6.72 -8.33
N HIS A 58 5.07 -7.30 -8.56
CA HIS A 58 4.93 -8.58 -9.27
C HIS A 58 5.52 -8.53 -10.70
N LEU A 59 5.28 -7.43 -11.44
CA LEU A 59 5.68 -7.26 -12.84
C LEU A 59 7.20 -7.19 -13.09
N LYS A 60 8.04 -7.01 -12.06
CA LYS A 60 9.51 -6.96 -12.20
C LYS A 60 10.19 -8.07 -11.35
N GLY A 61 9.59 -9.26 -11.29
CA GLY A 61 10.22 -10.42 -10.63
C GLY A 61 10.05 -10.45 -9.11
N ASN A 62 8.88 -10.03 -8.60
CA ASN A 62 8.53 -10.10 -7.18
C ASN A 62 9.47 -9.34 -6.24
N VAL A 63 9.90 -8.15 -6.64
CA VAL A 63 10.76 -7.29 -5.80
C VAL A 63 9.93 -6.64 -4.70
N ILE A 64 10.44 -6.68 -3.46
CA ILE A 64 9.85 -6.01 -2.31
C ILE A 64 10.11 -4.50 -2.41
N PHE A 65 9.06 -3.71 -2.26
CA PHE A 65 9.10 -2.26 -2.29
C PHE A 65 8.51 -1.69 -1.00
N ARG A 66 9.09 -0.59 -0.50
CA ARG A 66 8.71 0.04 0.76
C ARG A 66 8.32 1.48 0.47
N SER A 67 7.15 1.89 0.94
CA SER A 67 6.71 3.28 0.84
C SER A 67 5.84 3.66 2.04
N PRO A 68 6.01 4.86 2.61
CA PRO A 68 5.12 5.37 3.65
C PRO A 68 3.74 5.77 3.09
N THR A 69 3.63 6.00 1.78
CA THR A 69 2.39 6.46 1.14
C THR A 69 2.02 5.59 -0.05
N ALA A 70 0.74 5.25 -0.15
CA ALA A 70 0.15 4.55 -1.28
C ALA A 70 -1.37 4.82 -1.33
N ILE A 71 -1.95 4.64 -2.51
CA ILE A 71 -3.39 4.64 -2.70
C ILE A 71 -3.83 3.20 -2.86
N PHE A 72 -4.64 2.71 -1.92
CA PHE A 72 -5.12 1.33 -1.92
C PHE A 72 -6.40 1.22 -2.73
N GLN A 73 -6.48 0.15 -3.54
CA GLN A 73 -7.69 -0.29 -4.23
C GLN A 73 -8.05 -1.67 -3.70
N GLU A 74 -8.84 -1.68 -2.64
CA GLU A 74 -9.24 -2.91 -1.95
C GLU A 74 -10.14 -3.79 -2.82
N ASP A 75 -10.86 -3.22 -3.79
CA ASP A 75 -11.69 -4.00 -4.73
C ASP A 75 -10.85 -4.82 -5.72
N TRP A 76 -9.57 -4.50 -5.88
CA TRP A 76 -8.70 -5.13 -6.86
C TRP A 76 -7.75 -6.11 -6.18
N PHE A 77 -8.12 -7.39 -6.21
CA PHE A 77 -7.24 -8.48 -5.83
C PHE A 77 -6.64 -9.12 -7.08
N PRO A 78 -5.32 -9.35 -7.13
CA PRO A 78 -4.74 -10.18 -8.17
C PRO A 78 -5.32 -11.59 -8.02
N LYS A 79 -6.11 -12.03 -9.00
CA LYS A 79 -6.62 -13.41 -9.12
C LYS A 79 -5.55 -14.33 -9.71
#